data_AF-A0A329MU38-F1
#
_entry.id   AF-A0A329MU38-F1
#
_cell.length_a   1.000
_cell.length_b   1.000
_cell.length_c   1.000
_cell.angle_alpha   90.00
_cell.angle_beta   90.00
_cell.angle_gamma   90.00
#
_symmetry.space_group_name_H-M   'P 1'
#
loop_
_entity.id
_entity.type
_entity.pdbx_description
1 polymer ?
#
loop_
_entity_poly.entity_id
_entity_poly.type
_entity_poly.pdbx_seq_one_letter_code
_entity_poly.pdbx_strand_id
1 'polypeptide(L)'
;SECYDECIWVDDPDYPEEPDPCEDVVNWDECYGDGGDYYPPDDMYEIILDPSFMGTKAECVYNKLNNLSTGFASAIKKFDGEFPVAHLKLSLSNSLPNSTNAETSNSGALHIEITLNGNTLPNRTVLGLARTLVHETIHAEMFRKLRSVGYSVSIDDFPGIYDYYRRHGNWQHEQMAAHYRQTIVDILKEFDNTQHTNQFYNDLAWEGLSGTTAWNELSSTERIRITNVISSYKGIGNKTCN
;
A
#
# COMPACT_ATOMS: atom_id res chain seq x y z
N SER A 1 21.93 -51.43 -1.05
CA SER A 1 22.83 -50.29 -0.86
C SER A 1 22.17 -49.10 -1.49
N GLU A 2 21.70 -48.18 -0.65
CA GLU A 2 21.03 -46.94 -1.03
C GLU A 2 22.10 -45.93 -1.47
N CYS A 3 21.91 -45.31 -2.63
CA CYS A 3 22.66 -44.11 -3.03
C CYS A 3 21.77 -42.92 -2.69
N TYR A 4 22.16 -42.18 -1.65
CA TYR A 4 21.72 -40.81 -1.42
C TYR A 4 22.62 -39.93 -2.28
N ASP A 5 22.09 -39.38 -3.37
CA ASP A 5 22.71 -38.23 -4.03
C ASP A 5 21.95 -36.99 -3.59
N GLU A 6 22.67 -36.11 -2.91
CA GLU A 6 22.26 -34.77 -2.52
C GLU A 6 21.91 -33.96 -3.77
N CYS A 7 20.66 -33.50 -3.88
CA CYS A 7 20.32 -32.46 -4.84
C CYS A 7 20.91 -31.14 -4.33
N ILE A 8 22.08 -30.79 -4.84
CA ILE A 8 22.63 -29.43 -4.72
C ILE A 8 21.73 -28.52 -5.56
N TRP A 9 20.91 -27.72 -4.89
CA TRP A 9 20.25 -26.58 -5.52
C TRP A 9 21.35 -25.56 -5.86
N VAL A 10 21.64 -25.45 -7.15
CA VAL A 10 22.45 -24.35 -7.65
C VAL A 10 21.48 -23.19 -7.81
N ASP A 11 21.55 -22.20 -6.93
CA ASP A 11 20.84 -20.93 -7.10
C ASP A 11 21.31 -20.32 -8.42
N ASP A 12 20.41 -20.24 -9.40
CA ASP A 12 20.64 -19.56 -10.67
C ASP A 12 20.44 -18.05 -10.44
N PRO A 13 21.50 -17.23 -10.45
CA PRO A 13 21.43 -15.81 -10.11
C PRO A 13 20.73 -14.96 -11.19
N ASP A 14 20.37 -15.54 -12.34
CA ASP A 14 19.79 -14.82 -13.47
C ASP A 14 18.26 -14.98 -13.61
N TYR A 15 17.59 -15.69 -12.69
CA TYR A 15 16.13 -15.82 -12.70
C TYR A 15 15.52 -15.01 -11.54
N PRO A 16 14.92 -13.84 -11.79
CA PRO A 16 14.12 -13.19 -10.76
C PRO A 16 12.96 -14.14 -10.43
N GLU A 17 12.85 -14.55 -9.16
CA GLU A 17 11.67 -15.28 -8.68
C GLU A 17 10.43 -14.52 -9.14
N GLU A 18 9.56 -15.19 -9.92
CA GLU A 18 8.31 -14.56 -10.33
C GLU A 18 7.54 -14.18 -9.07
N PRO A 19 6.95 -12.96 -9.01
CA PRO A 19 6.24 -12.50 -7.83
C PRO A 19 5.14 -13.49 -7.51
N ASP A 20 5.09 -13.95 -6.26
CA ASP A 20 4.07 -14.85 -5.77
C ASP A 20 2.69 -14.23 -6.08
N PRO A 21 1.82 -14.90 -6.86
CA PRO A 21 0.49 -14.39 -7.20
C PRO A 21 -0.37 -14.15 -5.94
N CYS A 22 -0.03 -14.77 -4.81
CA CYS A 22 -0.66 -14.57 -3.53
C CYS A 22 -0.20 -13.28 -2.83
N GLU A 23 0.82 -12.57 -3.32
CA GLU A 23 1.31 -11.31 -2.72
C GLU A 23 0.72 -10.06 -3.38
N ASP A 24 0.02 -10.20 -4.51
CA ASP A 24 -0.69 -9.09 -5.12
C ASP A 24 -2.02 -8.83 -4.41
N VAL A 25 -2.27 -7.57 -4.05
CA VAL A 25 -3.48 -7.14 -3.35
C VAL A 25 -4.74 -7.41 -4.19
N VAL A 26 -4.55 -7.61 -5.50
CA VAL A 26 -5.59 -7.87 -6.50
C VAL A 26 -5.94 -9.38 -6.66
N ASN A 27 -5.08 -10.32 -6.21
CA ASN A 27 -5.26 -11.77 -6.50
C ASN A 27 -5.21 -12.72 -5.27
N TRP A 28 -5.49 -12.19 -4.07
CA TRP A 28 -5.34 -12.93 -2.80
C TRP A 28 -6.31 -14.11 -2.59
N ASP A 29 -7.48 -14.14 -3.25
CA ASP A 29 -8.52 -15.16 -3.00
C ASP A 29 -8.17 -16.56 -3.56
N GLU A 30 -7.11 -16.69 -4.36
CA GLU A 30 -6.75 -17.96 -5.00
C GLU A 30 -5.89 -18.89 -4.12
N CYS A 31 -5.34 -18.43 -2.98
CA CYS A 31 -4.23 -19.13 -2.33
C CYS A 31 -4.45 -19.69 -0.91
N TYR A 32 -5.34 -19.12 -0.09
CA TYR A 32 -5.49 -19.53 1.31
C TYR A 32 -6.93 -19.93 1.62
N GLY A 33 -7.13 -21.24 1.74
CA GLY A 33 -8.42 -21.86 2.04
C GLY A 33 -8.99 -21.43 3.39
N ASP A 34 -10.31 -21.29 3.40
CA ASP A 34 -11.19 -20.90 4.50
C ASP A 34 -10.93 -21.74 5.77
N GLY A 35 -10.36 -21.07 6.78
CA GLY A 35 -9.96 -21.66 8.05
C GLY A 35 -10.92 -21.30 9.19
N GLY A 36 -12.10 -21.92 9.22
CA GLY A 36 -12.85 -22.21 10.45
C GLY A 36 -13.87 -21.18 10.94
N ASP A 37 -15.15 -21.53 10.78
CA ASP A 37 -16.35 -20.74 11.11
C ASP A 37 -16.50 -20.35 12.59
N TYR A 38 -16.25 -19.08 12.89
CA TYR A 38 -16.89 -18.36 13.99
C TYR A 38 -17.35 -17.00 13.45
N TYR A 39 -18.65 -16.76 13.33
CA TYR A 39 -19.18 -15.53 12.76
C TYR A 39 -19.52 -14.52 13.87
N PRO A 40 -18.68 -13.50 14.15
CA PRO A 40 -19.12 -12.34 14.91
C PRO A 40 -20.18 -11.54 14.11
N PRO A 41 -21.09 -10.80 14.78
CA PRO A 41 -22.13 -10.05 14.08
C PRO A 41 -21.56 -8.92 13.20
N ASP A 42 -22.21 -8.71 12.04
CA ASP A 42 -21.87 -7.76 10.96
C ASP A 42 -21.68 -6.29 11.40
N ASP A 43 -22.06 -5.92 12.62
CA ASP A 43 -22.10 -4.55 13.13
C ASP A 43 -20.87 -4.14 13.96
N MET A 44 -19.86 -5.01 14.05
CA MET A 44 -18.73 -4.79 14.96
C MET A 44 -17.50 -4.16 14.30
N TYR A 45 -17.44 -3.97 12.97
CA TYR A 45 -16.26 -3.42 12.29
C TYR A 45 -16.58 -2.45 11.14
N GLU A 46 -15.98 -1.25 11.15
CA GLU A 46 -16.29 -0.17 10.20
C GLU A 46 -15.02 0.51 9.64
N ILE A 47 -15.13 1.04 8.41
CA ILE A 47 -14.26 2.13 7.96
C ILE A 47 -14.72 3.41 8.65
N ILE A 48 -13.89 3.94 9.56
CA ILE A 48 -14.22 5.11 10.36
C ILE A 48 -13.69 6.36 9.65
N LEU A 49 -14.60 7.19 9.15
CA LEU A 49 -14.27 8.54 8.67
C LEU A 49 -14.33 9.52 9.84
N ASP A 50 -13.18 10.03 10.25
CA ASP A 50 -13.12 11.05 11.30
C ASP A 50 -13.82 12.35 10.84
N PRO A 51 -14.50 13.11 11.72
CA PRO A 51 -15.13 14.37 11.33
C PRO A 51 -14.19 15.37 10.66
N SER A 52 -12.88 15.33 10.94
CA SER A 52 -11.88 16.13 10.25
C SER A 52 -11.71 15.77 8.77
N PHE A 53 -12.04 14.54 8.38
CA PHE A 53 -11.91 14.00 7.04
C PHE A 53 -13.16 14.25 6.19
N MET A 54 -14.34 14.25 6.82
CA MET A 54 -15.63 14.42 6.16
C MET A 54 -15.80 15.81 5.53
N GLY A 55 -16.47 15.89 4.38
CA GLY A 55 -16.68 17.10 3.60
C GLY A 55 -15.43 17.65 2.92
N THR A 56 -14.32 16.91 2.93
CA THR A 56 -13.03 17.40 2.41
C THR A 56 -12.71 16.84 1.03
N LYS A 57 -11.70 17.43 0.38
CA LYS A 57 -11.13 16.86 -0.85
C LYS A 57 -10.61 15.43 -0.64
N ALA A 58 -10.13 15.09 0.56
CA ALA A 58 -9.64 13.74 0.85
C ALA A 58 -10.77 12.72 0.81
N GLU A 59 -11.92 13.03 1.41
CA GLU A 59 -13.11 12.19 1.32
C GLU A 59 -13.58 12.01 -0.13
N CYS A 60 -13.62 13.08 -0.92
CA CYS A 60 -13.98 12.96 -2.35
C CYS A 60 -13.06 12.00 -3.11
N VAL A 61 -11.75 12.08 -2.90
CA VAL A 61 -10.78 11.18 -3.55
C VAL A 61 -10.90 9.75 -3.03
N TYR A 62 -11.07 9.57 -1.71
CA TYR A 62 -11.31 8.27 -1.11
C TYR A 62 -12.56 7.60 -1.68
N ASN A 63 -13.68 8.31 -1.77
CA ASN A 63 -14.92 7.77 -2.32
C ASN A 63 -14.77 7.33 -3.79
N LYS A 64 -14.01 8.09 -4.59
CA LYS A 64 -13.69 7.69 -5.97
C LYS A 64 -12.84 6.43 -6.04
N LEU A 65 -11.82 6.33 -5.18
CA LEU A 65 -10.99 5.13 -5.07
C LEU A 65 -11.82 3.91 -4.60
N ASN A 66 -12.71 4.10 -3.63
CA ASN A 66 -13.55 3.03 -3.09
C ASN A 66 -14.60 2.51 -4.10
N ASN A 67 -15.01 3.36 -5.05
CA ASN A 67 -15.92 2.99 -6.14
C ASN A 67 -15.21 2.33 -7.33
N LEU A 68 -13.89 2.14 -7.29
CA LEU A 68 -13.18 1.41 -8.33
C LEU A 68 -13.57 -0.06 -8.34
N SER A 69 -13.44 -0.68 -9.51
CA SER A 69 -13.77 -2.10 -9.71
C SER A 69 -12.64 -3.04 -9.29
N THR A 70 -11.45 -2.54 -9.00
CA THR A 70 -10.24 -3.34 -8.69
C THR A 70 -9.54 -2.97 -7.37
N GLY A 71 -8.23 -3.26 -7.27
CA GLY A 71 -7.45 -3.59 -6.07
C GLY A 71 -7.52 -2.65 -4.86
N PHE A 72 -7.87 -1.37 -5.01
CA PHE A 72 -8.09 -0.50 -3.85
C PHE A 72 -9.36 -0.87 -3.08
N ALA A 73 -10.47 -1.10 -3.79
CA ALA A 73 -11.73 -1.48 -3.16
C ALA A 73 -11.59 -2.84 -2.46
N SER A 74 -10.87 -3.79 -3.09
CA SER A 74 -10.54 -5.09 -2.47
C SER A 74 -9.64 -4.94 -1.24
N ALA A 75 -8.63 -4.06 -1.28
CA ALA A 75 -7.76 -3.80 -0.12
C ALA A 75 -8.53 -3.18 1.06
N ILE A 76 -9.39 -2.20 0.79
CA ILE A 76 -10.21 -1.54 1.82
C ILE A 76 -11.27 -2.48 2.38
N LYS A 77 -11.89 -3.33 1.54
CA LYS A 77 -12.83 -4.36 1.99
C LYS A 77 -12.23 -5.33 3.00
N LYS A 78 -10.90 -5.53 3.03
CA LYS A 78 -10.27 -6.39 4.06
C LYS A 78 -10.36 -5.81 5.48
N PHE A 79 -10.76 -4.55 5.60
CA PHE A 79 -11.08 -3.88 6.86
C PHE A 79 -12.60 -3.85 7.16
N ASP A 80 -13.43 -4.42 6.27
CA ASP A 80 -14.89 -4.38 6.25
C ASP A 80 -15.47 -5.80 6.04
N GLY A 81 -16.05 -6.42 7.07
CA GLY A 81 -16.64 -7.77 6.96
C GLY A 81 -16.22 -8.77 8.04
N GLU A 82 -16.20 -10.06 7.68
CA GLU A 82 -16.28 -11.18 8.64
C GLU A 82 -15.01 -11.51 9.44
N PHE A 83 -13.83 -10.97 9.14
CA PHE A 83 -12.64 -11.04 10.03
C PHE A 83 -11.55 -9.96 9.76
N PRO A 84 -11.81 -8.65 9.89
CA PRO A 84 -10.74 -7.65 9.93
C PRO A 84 -10.13 -7.60 11.34
N VAL A 85 -8.81 -7.82 11.44
CA VAL A 85 -8.05 -7.80 12.71
C VAL A 85 -7.89 -6.37 13.30
N ALA A 86 -8.41 -5.37 12.59
CA ALA A 86 -8.49 -3.97 13.02
C ALA A 86 -9.51 -3.21 12.15
N HIS A 87 -10.17 -2.21 12.71
CA HIS A 87 -10.83 -1.16 11.94
C HIS A 87 -9.80 -0.31 11.17
N LEU A 88 -10.23 0.36 10.11
CA LEU A 88 -9.46 1.42 9.47
C LEU A 88 -10.06 2.79 9.80
N LYS A 89 -9.26 3.68 10.37
CA LYS A 89 -9.65 5.07 10.62
C LYS A 89 -8.94 6.01 9.63
N LEU A 90 -9.69 6.89 8.99
CA LEU A 90 -9.17 7.94 8.12
C LEU A 90 -9.36 9.30 8.79
N SER A 91 -8.28 10.07 8.95
CA SER A 91 -8.31 11.39 9.60
C SER A 91 -7.44 12.43 8.90
N LEU A 92 -7.67 13.70 9.21
CA LEU A 92 -6.77 14.80 8.83
C LEU A 92 -6.09 15.39 10.06
N SER A 93 -4.81 15.74 9.93
CA SER A 93 -4.10 16.49 10.96
C SER A 93 -3.30 17.65 10.39
N ASN A 94 -3.29 18.77 11.12
CA ASN A 94 -2.43 19.93 10.87
C ASN A 94 -1.14 19.90 11.71
N SER A 95 -0.90 18.84 12.49
CA SER A 95 0.35 18.67 13.25
C SER A 95 1.49 18.08 12.42
N LEU A 96 1.18 17.50 11.25
CA LEU A 96 2.18 16.89 10.37
C LEU A 96 3.05 17.95 9.68
N PRO A 97 4.38 17.77 9.64
CA PRO A 97 5.28 18.65 8.89
C PRO A 97 4.87 18.74 7.42
N ASN A 98 5.02 19.91 6.78
CA ASN A 98 4.67 20.09 5.36
C ASN A 98 5.41 19.15 4.38
N SER A 99 6.54 18.58 4.79
CA SER A 99 7.27 17.55 4.03
C SER A 99 6.64 16.16 4.11
N THR A 100 5.74 15.92 5.06
CA THR A 100 5.08 14.64 5.30
C THR A 100 3.72 14.64 4.63
N ASN A 101 3.50 13.64 3.79
CA ASN A 101 2.26 13.58 3.04
C ASN A 101 1.10 13.02 3.87
N ALA A 102 1.37 11.94 4.59
CA ALA A 102 0.49 11.25 5.49
C ALA A 102 1.34 10.36 6.39
N GLU A 103 0.71 9.73 7.37
CA GLU A 103 1.30 8.65 8.15
C GLU A 103 0.24 7.58 8.42
N THR A 104 0.69 6.33 8.53
CA THR A 104 -0.13 5.20 8.96
C THR A 104 0.37 4.70 10.32
N SER A 105 -0.52 4.69 11.31
CA SER A 105 -0.22 4.27 12.67
C SER A 105 -0.99 3.00 13.05
N ASN A 106 -0.29 2.08 13.70
CA ASN A 106 -0.86 0.85 14.26
C ASN A 106 -0.87 0.87 15.81
N SER A 107 -0.84 2.07 16.41
CA SER A 107 -0.83 2.23 17.88
C SER A 107 -2.21 2.09 18.52
N GLY A 108 -3.30 2.21 17.75
CA GLY A 108 -4.67 2.05 18.23
C GLY A 108 -4.94 0.62 18.64
N ALA A 109 -5.66 0.40 19.74
CA ALA A 109 -5.97 -0.96 20.21
C ALA A 109 -6.84 -1.73 19.21
N LEU A 110 -7.85 -1.07 18.65
CA LEU A 110 -8.86 -1.67 17.76
C LEU A 110 -8.78 -1.19 16.31
N HIS A 111 -8.00 -0.16 16.03
CA HIS A 111 -7.92 0.44 14.69
C HIS A 111 -6.49 0.73 14.27
N ILE A 112 -6.29 0.67 12.96
CA ILE A 112 -5.14 1.26 12.26
C ILE A 112 -5.62 2.62 11.73
N GLU A 113 -4.82 3.68 11.92
CA GLU A 113 -5.18 5.04 11.53
C GLU A 113 -4.29 5.54 10.41
N ILE A 114 -4.90 6.00 9.32
CA ILE A 114 -4.24 6.78 8.26
C ILE A 114 -4.56 8.25 8.51
N THR A 115 -3.54 9.04 8.82
CA THR A 115 -3.64 10.48 9.03
C THR A 115 -3.05 11.22 7.84
N LEU A 116 -3.87 11.94 7.07
CA LEU A 116 -3.36 12.79 5.99
C LEU A 116 -3.00 14.18 6.51
N ASN A 117 -2.00 14.80 5.89
CA ASN A 117 -1.59 16.17 6.23
C ASN A 117 -2.57 17.22 5.71
N GLY A 118 -3.36 17.79 6.62
CA GLY A 118 -4.33 18.86 6.36
C GLY A 118 -3.69 20.17 5.89
N ASN A 119 -2.46 20.48 6.32
CA ASN A 119 -1.75 21.71 5.94
C ASN A 119 -1.48 21.80 4.43
N THR A 120 -1.24 20.64 3.80
CA THR A 120 -0.89 20.57 2.37
C THR A 120 -2.08 20.22 1.49
N LEU A 121 -3.19 19.76 2.08
CA LEU A 121 -4.35 19.22 1.38
C LEU A 121 -4.86 20.13 0.24
N PRO A 122 -5.03 21.46 0.41
CA PRO A 122 -5.50 22.34 -0.67
C PRO A 122 -4.62 22.29 -1.93
N ASN A 123 -3.30 22.13 -1.74
CA ASN A 123 -2.32 22.18 -2.83
C ASN A 123 -2.07 20.83 -3.52
N ARG A 124 -2.55 19.72 -2.94
CA ARG A 124 -2.37 18.39 -3.54
C ARG A 124 -3.17 18.21 -4.80
N THR A 125 -2.56 17.58 -5.80
CA THR A 125 -3.29 17.10 -6.97
C THR A 125 -4.21 15.94 -6.57
N VAL A 126 -5.30 15.76 -7.29
CA VAL A 126 -6.29 14.70 -7.07
C VAL A 126 -5.61 13.33 -7.21
N LEU A 127 -4.85 13.11 -8.29
CA LEU A 127 -4.11 11.86 -8.49
C LEU A 127 -2.97 11.66 -7.49
N GLY A 128 -2.27 12.73 -7.08
CA GLY A 128 -1.23 12.63 -6.04
C GLY A 128 -1.81 12.32 -4.66
N LEU A 129 -3.00 12.84 -4.36
CA LEU A 129 -3.75 12.47 -3.16
C LEU A 129 -4.25 11.03 -3.23
N ALA A 130 -4.71 10.57 -4.40
CA ALA A 130 -5.08 9.18 -4.63
C ALA A 130 -3.90 8.24 -4.38
N ARG A 131 -2.73 8.52 -4.97
CA ARG A 131 -1.47 7.79 -4.72
C ARG A 131 -1.14 7.73 -3.24
N THR A 132 -1.32 8.85 -2.52
CA THR A 132 -1.08 8.89 -1.07
C THR A 132 -2.01 7.94 -0.33
N LEU A 133 -3.32 7.97 -0.59
CA LEU A 133 -4.27 7.07 0.06
C LEU A 133 -3.98 5.60 -0.24
N VAL A 134 -3.63 5.26 -1.49
CA VAL A 134 -3.24 3.89 -1.87
C VAL A 134 -1.99 3.44 -1.11
N HIS A 135 -0.95 4.28 -1.06
CA HIS A 135 0.29 4.01 -0.35
C HIS A 135 0.06 3.75 1.15
N GLU A 136 -0.71 4.61 1.82
CA GLU A 136 -1.05 4.43 3.22
C GLU A 136 -1.96 3.20 3.46
N THR A 137 -2.82 2.85 2.50
CA THR A 137 -3.65 1.63 2.59
C THR A 137 -2.80 0.37 2.54
N ILE A 138 -1.71 0.35 1.75
CA ILE A 138 -0.75 -0.75 1.74
C ILE A 138 -0.04 -0.87 3.09
N HIS A 139 0.37 0.24 3.70
CA HIS A 139 0.88 0.23 5.08
C HIS A 139 -0.13 -0.36 6.07
N ALA A 140 -1.40 0.05 5.96
CA ALA A 140 -2.45 -0.46 6.82
C ALA A 140 -2.64 -1.96 6.64
N GLU A 141 -2.64 -2.46 5.40
CA GLU A 141 -2.79 -3.89 5.10
C GLU A 141 -1.62 -4.71 5.68
N MET A 142 -0.39 -4.20 5.57
CA MET A 142 0.79 -4.82 6.19
C MET A 142 0.65 -4.91 7.71
N PHE A 143 0.13 -3.86 8.37
CA PHE A 143 -0.14 -3.90 9.81
C PHE A 143 -1.29 -4.84 10.18
N ARG A 144 -2.36 -4.90 9.37
CA ARG A 144 -3.47 -5.84 9.56
C ARG A 144 -2.97 -7.29 9.51
N LYS A 145 -2.10 -7.61 8.55
CA LYS A 145 -1.42 -8.92 8.46
C LYS A 145 -0.60 -9.21 9.71
N LEU A 146 0.25 -8.29 10.17
CA LEU A 146 0.99 -8.49 11.43
C LEU A 146 0.08 -8.73 12.65
N ARG A 147 -1.04 -7.99 12.74
CA ARG A 147 -2.03 -8.18 13.80
C ARG A 147 -2.67 -9.57 13.76
N SER A 148 -2.94 -10.10 12.56
CA SER A 148 -3.60 -11.41 12.40
C SER A 148 -2.82 -12.56 13.02
N VAL A 149 -1.52 -12.39 13.19
CA VAL A 149 -0.59 -13.36 13.78
C VAL A 149 -0.04 -12.90 15.13
N GLY A 150 -0.70 -11.92 15.78
CA GLY A 150 -0.27 -11.40 17.08
C GLY A 150 1.15 -10.83 17.09
N TYR A 151 1.59 -10.24 15.97
CA TYR A 151 2.94 -9.69 15.72
C TYR A 151 4.08 -10.71 15.73
N SER A 152 3.77 -12.00 15.85
CA SER A 152 4.75 -13.08 15.81
C SER A 152 4.78 -13.68 14.41
N VAL A 153 5.08 -12.85 13.40
CA VAL A 153 5.13 -13.29 12.00
C VAL A 153 6.23 -14.32 11.79
N SER A 154 5.88 -15.42 11.12
CA SER A 154 6.77 -16.49 10.72
C SER A 154 6.79 -16.65 9.19
N ILE A 155 7.68 -17.51 8.70
CA ILE A 155 7.77 -17.84 7.28
C ILE A 155 6.52 -18.55 6.76
N ASP A 156 5.78 -19.25 7.63
CA ASP A 156 4.58 -20.00 7.28
C ASP A 156 3.32 -19.11 7.25
N ASP A 157 3.38 -17.89 7.80
CA ASP A 157 2.25 -16.96 7.82
C ASP A 157 2.24 -16.04 6.59
N PHE A 158 3.33 -15.28 6.42
CA PHE A 158 3.50 -14.27 5.37
C PHE A 158 4.99 -14.22 4.98
N PRO A 159 5.46 -15.11 4.08
CA PRO A 159 6.89 -15.28 3.81
C PRO A 159 7.58 -13.98 3.37
N GLY A 160 6.96 -13.20 2.47
CA GLY A 160 7.49 -11.89 2.07
C GLY A 160 7.56 -10.90 3.23
N ILE A 161 6.50 -10.77 4.05
CA ILE A 161 6.55 -9.87 5.22
C ILE A 161 7.64 -10.34 6.19
N TYR A 162 7.72 -11.64 6.47
CA TYR A 162 8.70 -12.21 7.38
C TYR A 162 10.15 -11.95 6.94
N ASP A 163 10.45 -12.07 5.64
CA ASP A 163 11.79 -11.81 5.12
C ASP A 163 12.18 -10.35 5.31
N TYR A 164 11.34 -9.43 4.82
CA TYR A 164 11.61 -8.00 4.89
C TYR A 164 11.64 -7.48 6.34
N TYR A 165 10.71 -7.94 7.19
CA TYR A 165 10.60 -7.56 8.60
C TYR A 165 11.88 -7.87 9.39
N ARG A 166 12.57 -8.96 9.07
CA ARG A 166 13.83 -9.35 9.73
C ARG A 166 15.07 -8.66 9.16
N ARG A 167 15.07 -8.33 7.88
CA ARG A 167 16.27 -7.84 7.16
C ARG A 167 16.36 -6.32 7.14
N HIS A 168 15.25 -5.61 7.28
CA HIS A 168 15.19 -4.16 7.07
C HIS A 168 14.51 -3.42 8.23
N GLY A 169 15.13 -2.35 8.72
CA GLY A 169 14.48 -1.46 9.70
C GLY A 169 13.28 -0.69 9.13
N ASN A 170 13.29 -0.44 7.82
CA ASN A 170 12.21 0.22 7.07
C ASN A 170 11.49 -0.77 6.13
N TRP A 171 11.22 -1.97 6.65
CA TRP A 171 10.75 -3.11 5.87
C TRP A 171 9.50 -2.84 5.03
N GLN A 172 8.55 -2.02 5.51
CA GLN A 172 7.33 -1.71 4.76
C GLN A 172 7.63 -0.98 3.46
N HIS A 173 8.49 0.06 3.49
CA HIS A 173 8.87 0.77 2.27
C HIS A 173 9.74 -0.11 1.37
N GLU A 174 10.65 -0.90 1.93
CA GLU A 174 11.48 -1.82 1.14
C GLU A 174 10.62 -2.83 0.37
N GLN A 175 9.69 -3.49 1.07
CA GLN A 175 8.77 -4.44 0.45
C GLN A 175 7.86 -3.75 -0.57
N MET A 176 7.38 -2.54 -0.25
CA MET A 176 6.53 -1.78 -1.17
C MET A 176 7.28 -1.38 -2.45
N ALA A 177 8.54 -0.97 -2.33
CA ALA A 177 9.37 -0.58 -3.45
C ALA A 177 9.73 -1.76 -4.35
N ALA A 178 9.87 -2.96 -3.78
CA ALA A 178 10.18 -4.17 -4.52
C ALA A 178 8.95 -4.82 -5.16
N HIS A 179 7.81 -4.88 -4.45
CA HIS A 179 6.68 -5.73 -4.86
C HIS A 179 5.37 -4.97 -5.13
N TYR A 180 5.08 -3.88 -4.41
CA TYR A 180 3.75 -3.25 -4.46
C TYR A 180 3.66 -2.01 -5.37
N ARG A 181 4.76 -1.58 -6.00
CA ARG A 181 4.70 -0.43 -6.92
C ARG A 181 3.75 -0.67 -8.08
N GLN A 182 3.74 -1.88 -8.64
CA GLN A 182 2.88 -2.20 -9.77
C GLN A 182 1.40 -2.13 -9.38
N THR A 183 1.03 -2.60 -8.18
CA THR A 183 -0.31 -2.42 -7.61
C THR A 183 -0.68 -0.93 -7.52
N ILE A 184 0.23 -0.06 -7.06
CA ILE A 184 -0.01 1.40 -7.04
C ILE A 184 -0.23 1.93 -8.46
N VAL A 185 0.60 1.52 -9.43
CA VAL A 185 0.48 1.93 -10.84
C VAL A 185 -0.89 1.57 -11.41
N ASP A 186 -1.35 0.34 -11.19
CA ASP A 186 -2.59 -0.16 -11.80
C ASP A 186 -3.83 0.51 -11.18
N ILE A 187 -3.85 0.70 -9.86
CA ILE A 187 -4.92 1.47 -9.19
C ILE A 187 -4.96 2.91 -9.71
N LEU A 188 -3.81 3.57 -9.89
CA LEU A 188 -3.76 4.95 -10.39
C LEU A 188 -4.21 5.05 -11.84
N LYS A 189 -3.89 4.05 -12.67
CA LYS A 189 -4.37 3.97 -14.06
C LYS A 189 -5.88 3.82 -14.13
N GLU A 190 -6.47 2.98 -13.28
CA GLU A 190 -7.93 2.84 -13.20
C GLU A 190 -8.57 4.14 -12.70
N PHE A 191 -8.07 4.68 -11.58
CA PHE A 191 -8.57 5.93 -10.98
C PHE A 191 -8.58 7.10 -11.96
N ASP A 192 -7.53 7.22 -12.76
CA ASP A 192 -7.33 8.31 -13.71
C ASP A 192 -7.85 8.00 -15.11
N ASN A 193 -8.51 6.86 -15.33
CA ASN A 193 -8.93 6.36 -16.64
C ASN A 193 -7.79 6.38 -17.69
N THR A 194 -6.56 6.09 -17.26
CA THR A 194 -5.35 6.02 -18.11
C THR A 194 -5.12 7.29 -18.95
N GLN A 195 -5.35 8.47 -18.39
CA GLN A 195 -5.10 9.76 -19.07
C GLN A 195 -3.62 10.10 -19.23
N HIS A 196 -2.72 9.39 -18.54
CA HIS A 196 -1.27 9.58 -18.64
C HIS A 196 -0.56 8.32 -19.18
N THR A 197 0.75 8.45 -19.45
CA THR A 197 1.56 7.33 -19.94
C THR A 197 1.87 6.33 -18.83
N ASN A 198 2.12 5.06 -19.17
CA ASN A 198 2.56 4.06 -18.19
C ASN A 198 3.82 4.51 -17.42
N GLN A 199 4.76 5.18 -18.09
CA GLN A 199 5.97 5.68 -17.44
C GLN A 199 5.64 6.74 -16.37
N PHE A 200 4.68 7.61 -16.63
CA PHE A 200 4.24 8.61 -15.67
C PHE A 200 3.68 7.98 -14.38
N TYR A 201 2.82 6.96 -14.50
CA TYR A 201 2.29 6.27 -13.33
C TYR A 201 3.39 5.52 -12.57
N ASN A 202 4.31 4.87 -13.30
CA ASN A 202 5.48 4.23 -12.71
C ASN A 202 6.34 5.21 -11.90
N ASP A 203 6.56 6.42 -12.43
CA ASP A 203 7.30 7.46 -11.72
C ASP A 203 6.55 7.96 -10.49
N LEU A 204 5.23 8.14 -10.60
CA LEU A 204 4.41 8.63 -9.51
C LEU A 204 4.36 7.62 -8.35
N ALA A 205 4.38 6.31 -8.65
CA ALA A 205 4.40 5.25 -7.64
C ALA A 205 5.66 5.25 -6.75
N TRP A 206 6.76 5.88 -7.19
CA TRP A 206 7.97 6.02 -6.38
C TRP A 206 7.90 7.11 -5.30
N GLU A 207 6.91 8.02 -5.36
CA GLU A 207 6.78 9.07 -4.35
C GLU A 207 6.54 8.44 -2.96
N GLY A 208 7.43 8.72 -2.01
CA GLY A 208 7.42 8.13 -0.66
C GLY A 208 8.37 6.94 -0.47
N LEU A 209 8.93 6.40 -1.55
CA LEU A 209 9.80 5.21 -1.53
C LEU A 209 11.29 5.53 -1.78
N SER A 210 11.65 6.82 -1.82
CA SER A 210 13.05 7.24 -1.97
C SER A 210 13.90 6.76 -0.81
N GLY A 211 15.09 6.24 -1.12
CA GLY A 211 16.07 5.78 -0.13
C GLY A 211 15.98 4.29 0.21
N THR A 212 14.96 3.59 -0.30
CA THR A 212 14.90 2.12 -0.27
C THR A 212 16.02 1.49 -1.09
N THR A 213 16.32 0.21 -0.86
CA THR A 213 17.28 -0.58 -1.64
C THR A 213 16.96 -0.49 -3.14
N ALA A 214 15.72 -0.80 -3.52
CA ALA A 214 15.28 -0.75 -4.92
C ALA A 214 15.41 0.66 -5.54
N TRP A 215 15.17 1.72 -4.78
CA TRP A 215 15.40 3.10 -5.25
C TRP A 215 16.89 3.39 -5.47
N ASN A 216 17.75 2.89 -4.59
CA ASN A 216 19.18 3.14 -4.63
C ASN A 216 19.86 2.39 -5.80
N GLU A 217 19.26 1.30 -6.28
CA GLU A 217 19.70 0.55 -7.46
C GLU A 217 19.35 1.23 -8.79
N LEU A 218 18.34 2.11 -8.83
CA LEU A 218 18.03 2.90 -10.02
C LEU A 218 19.24 3.72 -10.49
N SER A 219 19.36 3.90 -11.81
CA SER A 219 20.37 4.81 -12.35
C SER A 219 20.12 6.25 -11.89
N SER A 220 21.18 7.06 -11.90
CA SER A 220 21.05 8.50 -11.60
C SER A 220 20.08 9.20 -12.55
N THR A 221 20.06 8.83 -13.83
CA THR A 221 19.14 9.37 -14.83
C THR A 221 17.68 9.03 -14.49
N GLU A 222 17.39 7.81 -14.05
CA GLU A 222 16.03 7.42 -13.65
C GLU A 222 15.57 8.18 -12.42
N ARG A 223 16.40 8.27 -11.37
CA ARG A 223 16.05 9.03 -10.16
C ARG A 223 15.78 10.50 -10.45
N ILE A 224 16.57 11.13 -11.32
CA ILE A 224 16.36 12.52 -11.76
C ILE A 224 15.03 12.64 -12.52
N ARG A 225 14.78 11.73 -13.46
CA ARG A 225 13.55 11.71 -14.26
C ARG A 225 12.31 11.59 -13.36
N ILE A 226 12.31 10.62 -12.45
CA ILE A 226 11.22 10.40 -11.49
C ILE A 226 10.99 11.65 -10.62
N THR A 227 12.06 12.19 -10.04
CA THR A 227 11.99 13.38 -9.17
C THR A 227 11.41 14.58 -9.93
N ASN A 228 11.83 14.78 -11.19
CA ASN A 228 11.33 15.87 -12.04
C ASN A 228 9.86 15.68 -12.42
N VAL A 229 9.44 14.46 -12.75
CA VAL A 229 8.03 14.14 -13.06
C VAL A 229 7.15 14.42 -11.85
N ILE A 230 7.50 13.91 -10.67
CA ILE A 230 6.73 14.13 -9.43
C ILE A 230 6.67 15.63 -9.10
N SER A 231 7.81 16.31 -9.12
CA SER A 231 7.91 17.75 -8.79
C SER A 231 7.10 18.62 -9.76
N SER A 232 7.22 18.36 -11.06
CA SER A 232 6.44 19.07 -12.09
C SER A 232 4.95 18.82 -11.92
N TYR A 233 4.54 17.57 -11.71
CA TYR A 233 3.13 17.19 -11.59
C TYR A 233 2.44 17.87 -10.40
N LYS A 234 3.12 18.03 -9.26
CA LYS A 234 2.60 18.81 -8.11
C LYS A 234 2.21 20.24 -8.48
N GLY A 235 2.89 20.84 -9.46
CA GLY A 235 2.60 22.18 -9.95
C GLY A 235 1.42 22.24 -10.92
N ILE A 236 1.27 21.23 -11.79
CA ILE A 236 0.36 21.30 -12.96
C ILE A 236 -0.88 20.41 -12.89
N GLY A 237 -0.91 19.39 -12.02
CA GLY A 237 -2.01 18.43 -11.97
C GLY A 237 -3.31 19.03 -11.42
N ASN A 238 -4.45 18.43 -11.76
CA ASN A 238 -5.76 18.86 -11.26
C ASN A 238 -5.81 18.79 -9.73
N LYS A 239 -6.24 19.85 -9.05
CA LYS A 239 -6.33 19.95 -7.58
C LYS A 239 -7.77 19.90 -7.05
N THR A 240 -8.76 19.87 -7.93
CA THR A 240 -10.18 19.91 -7.59
C THR A 240 -10.80 18.54 -7.82
N CYS A 241 -11.33 17.95 -6.75
CA CYS A 241 -12.11 16.72 -6.82
C CYS A 241 -13.59 17.12 -6.92
N ASN A 242 -14.22 16.72 -8.03
CA ASN A 242 -15.65 16.89 -8.30
C ASN A 242 -16.33 15.54 -8.34
#